data_AF-A0A7X6LAM2-F1
#
_entry.id   AF-A0A7X6LAM2-F1
#
_cell.length_a   1.000
_cell.length_b   1.000
_cell.length_c   1.000
_cell.angle_alpha   90.00
_cell.angle_beta   90.00
_cell.angle_gamma   90.00
#
_symmetry.space_group_name_H-M   'P 1'
#
loop_
_entity.id
_entity.type
_entity.pdbx_description
1 polymer ?
#
loop_
_entity_poly.entity_id
_entity_poly.type
_entity_poly.pdbx_seq_one_letter_code
_entity_poly.pdbx_strand_id
1 'polypeptide(L)'
;MRRWIVAVLVELDLFVLALIAAALSARAGVRATDFAPVGDAPGFTATRYAGPWWLLATLLVAVAGVLAIDAVARLWRGRRGAATGG
;
A
#
# COMPACT_ATOMS: atom_id res chain seq x y z
N MET A 1 14.30 -21.10 14.80
CA MET A 1 12.90 -20.72 14.51
C MET A 1 12.42 -21.50 13.29
N ARG A 2 11.19 -22.04 13.29
CA ARG A 2 10.67 -22.87 12.19
C ARG A 2 10.59 -21.97 10.92
N ARG A 3 11.27 -22.35 9.82
CA ARG A 3 11.51 -21.50 8.62
C ARG A 3 10.25 -20.81 8.05
N TRP A 4 9.07 -21.41 8.19
CA TRP A 4 7.80 -20.82 7.76
C TRP A 4 7.36 -19.60 8.57
N ILE A 5 7.72 -19.48 9.86
CA ILE A 5 7.38 -18.31 10.69
C ILE A 5 8.12 -17.08 10.16
N VAL A 6 9.41 -17.23 9.85
CA VAL A 6 10.22 -16.16 9.26
C VAL A 6 9.62 -15.70 7.94
N ALA A 7 9.20 -16.64 7.08
CA ALA A 7 8.54 -16.29 5.82
C ALA A 7 7.25 -15.48 6.03
N VAL A 8 6.40 -15.87 6.99
CA VAL A 8 5.17 -15.11 7.31
C VAL A 8 5.49 -13.71 7.82
N LEU A 9 6.51 -13.56 8.68
CA LEU A 9 6.93 -12.25 9.17
C LEU A 9 7.42 -11.35 8.03
N VAL A 10 8.26 -11.88 7.14
CA VAL A 10 8.75 -11.14 5.96
C VAL A 10 7.60 -10.74 5.03
N GLU A 11 6.68 -11.65 4.74
CA GLU A 11 5.49 -11.36 3.93
C GLU A 11 4.63 -10.24 4.56
N LEU A 12 4.47 -10.26 5.89
CA LEU A 12 3.74 -9.23 6.64
C LEU A 12 4.47 -7.87 6.65
N ASP A 13 5.79 -7.87 6.83
CA ASP A 13 6.60 -6.65 6.80
C ASP A 13 6.53 -6.00 5.41
N LEU A 14 6.66 -6.80 4.35
CA LEU A 14 6.52 -6.33 2.98
C LEU A 14 5.11 -5.79 2.70
N PHE A 15 4.08 -6.43 3.24
CA PHE A 15 2.70 -5.95 3.15
C PHE A 15 2.55 -4.55 3.76
N VAL A 16 3.06 -4.35 4.97
CA VAL A 16 3.00 -3.05 5.66
C VAL A 16 3.79 -1.98 4.88
N LEU A 17 5.00 -2.31 4.43
CA LEU A 17 5.83 -1.40 3.64
C LEU A 17 5.15 -1.01 2.33
N ALA A 18 4.50 -1.94 1.64
CA ALA A 18 3.75 -1.66 0.42
C ALA A 18 2.59 -0.68 0.67
N LEU A 19 1.85 -0.83 1.77
CA LEU A 19 0.77 0.09 2.13
C LEU A 19 1.28 1.49 2.49
N ILE A 20 2.39 1.58 3.23
CA ILE A 20 3.03 2.87 3.54
C ILE A 20 3.45 3.56 2.24
N ALA A 21 4.14 2.83 1.36
CA ALA A 21 4.57 3.35 0.07
C ALA A 21 3.38 3.76 -0.82
N ALA A 22 2.26 3.03 -0.77
CA ALA A 22 1.04 3.40 -1.49
C ALA A 22 0.47 4.72 -0.99
N ALA A 23 0.39 4.91 0.34
CA ALA A 23 -0.10 6.14 0.96
C ALA A 23 0.81 7.33 0.63
N LEU A 24 2.13 7.14 0.68
CA LEU A 24 3.11 8.16 0.29
C LEU A 24 2.99 8.51 -1.20
N SER A 25 2.80 7.51 -2.06
CA SER A 25 2.60 7.72 -3.50
C SER A 25 1.31 8.50 -3.77
N ALA A 26 0.19 8.13 -3.14
CA ALA A 26 -1.07 8.85 -3.29
C ALA A 26 -0.93 10.31 -2.85
N ARG A 27 -0.23 10.58 -1.73
CA ARG A 27 0.07 11.95 -1.27
C ARG A 27 0.94 12.72 -2.26
N ALA A 28 1.99 12.11 -2.80
CA ALA A 28 2.84 12.71 -3.82
C ALA A 28 2.09 13.02 -5.12
N GLY A 29 1.00 12.28 -5.37
CA GLY A 29 0.11 12.46 -6.51
C GLY A 29 -0.83 13.65 -6.43
N VAL A 30 -0.94 14.34 -5.29
CA VAL A 30 -1.84 15.50 -5.13
C VAL A 30 -1.01 16.78 -5.10
N ARG A 31 -1.30 17.71 -6.02
CA ARG A 31 -0.75 19.07 -6.00
C ARG A 31 -1.87 20.10 -5.95
N ALA A 32 -1.89 20.88 -4.88
CA ALA A 32 -2.73 22.07 -4.77
C ALA A 32 -1.92 23.29 -5.24
N THR A 33 -2.53 24.12 -6.07
CA THR A 33 -1.97 25.40 -6.50
C THR A 33 -3.00 26.49 -6.26
N ASP A 34 -2.61 27.49 -5.49
CA ASP A 34 -3.46 28.64 -5.20
C ASP A 34 -3.31 29.70 -6.28
N PHE A 35 -4.44 30.17 -6.80
CA PHE A 35 -4.51 31.26 -7.76
C PHE A 35 -5.13 32.47 -7.07
N ALA A 36 -4.39 33.58 -7.07
CA ALA A 36 -4.87 34.85 -6.54
C ALA A 36 -6.03 35.39 -7.40
N PRO A 37 -6.91 36.23 -6.83
CA PRO A 37 -7.94 36.93 -7.60
C PRO A 37 -7.32 37.76 -8.72
N VAL A 38 -7.96 37.80 -9.90
CA VAL A 38 -7.52 38.59 -11.05
C VAL A 38 -8.72 39.33 -11.64
N GLY A 39 -8.71 40.66 -11.54
CA GLY A 39 -9.86 41.50 -11.95
C GLY A 39 -11.11 41.14 -11.15
N ASP A 40 -12.22 40.88 -11.84
CA ASP A 40 -13.47 40.43 -11.22
C ASP A 40 -13.52 38.92 -10.92
N ALA A 41 -12.49 38.15 -11.32
CA ALA A 41 -12.44 36.72 -11.04
C ALA A 41 -11.94 36.46 -9.60
N PRO A 42 -12.69 35.68 -8.78
CA PRO A 42 -12.27 35.34 -7.43
C PRO A 42 -11.06 34.40 -7.44
N GLY A 43 -10.27 34.45 -6.37
CA GLY A 43 -9.19 33.48 -6.16
C GLY A 43 -9.74 32.07 -5.93
N PHE A 44 -9.00 31.05 -6.33
CA PHE A 44 -9.39 29.65 -6.17
C PHE A 44 -8.16 28.75 -6.00
N THR A 45 -8.37 27.60 -5.36
CA THR A 45 -7.36 26.54 -5.26
C THR A 45 -7.67 25.48 -6.30
N ALA A 46 -6.70 25.19 -7.18
CA ALA A 46 -6.82 24.06 -8.11
C ALA A 46 -6.08 22.84 -7.57
N THR A 47 -6.75 21.69 -7.53
CA THR A 47 -6.15 20.41 -7.18
C THR A 47 -5.88 19.61 -8.45
N ARG A 48 -4.61 19.27 -8.69
CA ARG A 48 -4.19 18.39 -9.78
C ARG A 48 -3.76 17.02 -9.25
N TYR A 49 -4.22 15.97 -9.92
CA TYR A 49 -3.83 14.60 -9.63
C TYR A 49 -2.82 14.11 -10.67
N ALA A 50 -1.62 13.78 -10.23
CA ALA A 50 -0.57 13.23 -11.10
C ALA A 50 -0.80 11.72 -11.27
N GLY A 51 -1.30 11.33 -12.44
CA GLY A 51 -1.64 9.95 -12.79
C GLY A 51 -0.57 8.90 -12.44
N PRO A 52 0.73 9.11 -12.71
CA PRO A 52 1.77 8.12 -12.39
C PRO A 52 1.84 7.74 -10.91
N TRP A 53 1.65 8.71 -10.01
CA TRP A 53 1.67 8.48 -8.56
C TRP A 53 0.45 7.69 -8.09
N TRP A 54 -0.72 7.94 -8.68
CA TRP A 54 -1.94 7.18 -8.41
C TRP A 54 -1.92 5.76 -8.98
N LEU A 55 -1.29 5.59 -10.15
CA LEU A 55 -1.02 4.27 -10.74
C LEU A 55 -0.08 3.46 -9.83
N LEU A 56 1.01 4.06 -9.37
CA LEU A 56 1.94 3.42 -8.43
C LEU A 56 1.25 3.06 -7.12
N ALA A 57 0.43 3.96 -6.55
CA ALA A 57 -0.34 3.68 -5.34
C ALA A 57 -1.27 2.47 -5.54
N THR A 58 -1.99 2.42 -6.65
CA THR A 58 -2.88 1.29 -6.99
C THR A 58 -2.11 -0.02 -7.11
N LEU A 59 -0.97 -0.01 -7.80
CA LEU A 59 -0.11 -1.18 -7.95
C LEU A 59 0.38 -1.69 -6.59
N LEU A 60 0.84 -0.80 -5.72
CA LEU A 60 1.32 -1.14 -4.38
C LEU A 60 0.21 -1.73 -3.50
N VAL A 61 -1.03 -1.20 -3.60
CA VAL A 61 -2.19 -1.79 -2.92
C VAL A 61 -2.48 -3.20 -3.44
N ALA A 62 -2.42 -3.43 -4.75
CA ALA A 62 -2.60 -4.76 -5.32
C ALA A 62 -1.53 -5.75 -4.82
N VAL A 63 -0.26 -5.33 -4.82
CA VAL A 63 0.86 -6.14 -4.28
C VAL A 63 0.66 -6.45 -2.80
N ALA A 64 0.24 -5.46 -2.01
CA ALA A 64 -0.08 -5.68 -0.60
C ALA A 64 -1.20 -6.73 -0.43
N GLY A 65 -2.25 -6.66 -1.25
CA GLY A 65 -3.32 -7.67 -1.24
C GLY A 65 -2.81 -9.10 -1.48
N VAL A 66 -1.90 -9.28 -2.45
CA VAL A 66 -1.28 -10.59 -2.73
C VAL A 66 -0.45 -11.08 -1.55
N LEU A 67 0.41 -10.22 -0.98
CA LEU A 67 1.24 -10.56 0.18
C LEU A 67 0.39 -10.98 1.40
N ALA A 68 -0.73 -10.30 1.63
CA ALA A 68 -1.66 -10.65 2.69
C ALA A 68 -2.28 -12.05 2.48
N ILE A 69 -2.70 -12.38 1.25
CA ILE A 69 -3.24 -13.69 0.90
C ILE A 69 -2.17 -14.77 1.12
N ASP A 70 -0.94 -14.53 0.67
CA ASP A 70 0.17 -15.48 0.83
C ASP A 70 0.51 -15.74 2.30
N ALA A 71 0.61 -14.68 3.10
CA ALA A 71 0.87 -14.77 4.53
C ALA A 71 -0.21 -15.58 5.26
N VAL A 72 -1.50 -15.34 4.96
CA VAL A 72 -2.63 -16.08 5.54
C VAL A 72 -2.60 -17.55 5.11
N ALA A 73 -2.39 -17.82 3.82
CA ALA A 73 -2.34 -19.17 3.29
C ALA A 73 -1.16 -19.97 3.90
N ARG A 74 0.00 -19.33 4.07
CA ARG A 74 1.18 -19.92 4.70
C ARG A 74 0.98 -20.16 6.19
N LEU A 75 0.35 -19.23 6.91
CA LEU A 75 -0.02 -19.39 8.31
C LEU A 75 -0.97 -20.59 8.51
N TRP A 76 -1.98 -20.73 7.65
CA TRP A 76 -2.91 -21.87 7.69
C TRP A 76 -2.24 -23.21 7.43
N ARG A 77 -1.34 -23.29 6.44
CA ARG A 77 -0.55 -24.51 6.18
C ARG A 77 0.40 -24.82 7.33
N GLY A 78 1.06 -23.79 7.87
CA GLY A 78 2.00 -23.90 9.00
C GLY A 78 1.33 -24.45 10.26
N ARG A 79 0.12 -23.97 10.58
CA ARG A 79 -0.70 -24.45 11.70
C ARG A 79 -1.18 -25.90 11.52
N ARG A 80 -1.68 -26.26 10.33
CA ARG A 80 -2.12 -27.64 10.05
C ARG A 80 -0.99 -28.66 10.20
N GLY A 81 0.17 -28.39 9.61
CA GLY A 81 1.33 -29.28 9.73
C GLY A 81 1.91 -29.37 11.14
N ALA A 82 1.64 -28.40 12.02
CA ALA A 82 1.99 -28.49 13.43
C ALA A 82 1.00 -29.34 14.25
N ALA A 83 -0.27 -29.37 13.84
CA ALA A 83 -1.32 -30.16 14.50
C ALA A 83 -1.29 -31.66 14.15
N THR A 84 -0.71 -32.03 13.01
CA THR A 84 -0.61 -33.44 12.55
C THR A 84 0.72 -34.11 12.90
N GLY A 85 1.68 -33.37 13.45
CA GLY A 85 3.06 -33.84 13.70
C GLY A 85 3.50 -33.78 15.16
N GLY A 86 2.56 -33.63 16.10
CA GLY A 86 2.77 -33.74 17.54
C GLY A 86 1.89 -34.86 18.08
#